data_AF-A0A5J4PCI8-F1
#
_entry.id   AF-A0A5J4PCI8-F1
#
_cell.length_a   1.000
_cell.length_b   1.000
_cell.length_c   1.000
_cell.angle_alpha   90.00
_cell.angle_beta   90.00
_cell.angle_gamma   90.00
#
_symmetry.space_group_name_H-M   'P 1'
#
loop_
_entity.id
_entity.type
_entity.pdbx_description
1 polymer ?
#
loop_
_entity_poly.entity_id
_entity_poly.type
_entity_poly.pdbx_seq_one_letter_code
_entity_poly.pdbx_strand_id
1 'polypeptide(L)'
;MNLQPQQLFSLISETADTLNVECHVVGGYVRDMLLNRPSKDIDIVVVGSGIEMARAFADRLGKGARVSVFKNFGTAQVKYKDTEVEFAGARRESYQRDSRIPIVE
;
A
#
# COMPACT_ATOMS: atom_id res chain seq x y z
N MET A 1 7.11 18.20 10.03
CA MET A 1 7.95 17.63 8.95
C MET A 1 7.22 16.48 8.29
N ASN A 2 7.02 16.60 6.98
CA ASN A 2 6.56 15.51 6.10
C ASN A 2 7.73 14.58 5.81
N LEU A 3 7.46 13.30 5.62
CA LEU A 3 8.49 12.32 5.27
C LEU A 3 8.95 12.59 3.83
N GLN A 4 10.27 12.64 3.62
CA GLN A 4 10.81 12.63 2.26
C GLN A 4 10.54 11.24 1.63
N PRO A 5 10.39 11.14 0.29
CA PRO A 5 10.08 9.87 -0.37
C PRO A 5 11.03 8.73 0.03
N GLN A 6 12.34 8.98 0.10
CA GLN A 6 13.32 7.97 0.51
C GLN A 6 13.11 7.48 1.94
N GLN A 7 12.74 8.37 2.88
CA GLN A 7 12.46 7.99 4.27
C GLN A 7 11.19 7.16 4.36
N LEU A 8 10.17 7.51 3.57
CA LEU A 8 8.92 6.77 3.50
C LEU A 8 9.15 5.34 2.98
N PHE A 9 9.85 5.18 1.85
CA PHE A 9 10.14 3.86 1.29
C PHE A 9 11.07 3.03 2.18
N SER A 10 12.05 3.64 2.87
CA SER A 10 12.87 2.93 3.87
C SER A 10 12.00 2.35 4.98
N LEU A 11 11.08 3.14 5.53
CA LEU A 11 10.20 2.69 6.60
C LEU A 11 9.25 1.57 6.14
N ILE A 12 8.73 1.66 4.90
CA ILE A 12 7.94 0.59 4.30
C ILE A 12 8.78 -0.68 4.17
N SER A 13 10.00 -0.59 3.62
CA SER A 13 10.91 -1.74 3.47
C SER A 13 11.21 -2.40 4.82
N GLU A 14 11.61 -1.63 5.82
CA GLU A 14 11.93 -2.16 7.16
C GLU A 14 10.71 -2.82 7.84
N THR A 15 9.50 -2.30 7.56
CA THR A 15 8.25 -2.91 8.05
C THR A 15 8.04 -4.28 7.38
N ALA A 16 8.21 -4.35 6.05
CA ALA A 16 8.05 -5.57 5.29
C ALA A 16 9.07 -6.64 5.72
N ASP A 17 10.34 -6.25 5.90
CA ASP A 17 11.42 -7.12 6.38
C ASP A 17 11.09 -7.71 7.76
N THR A 18 10.53 -6.89 8.65
CA THR A 18 10.16 -7.33 10.00
C THR A 18 8.99 -8.31 10.00
N LEU A 19 8.06 -8.15 9.06
CA LEU A 19 6.96 -9.08 8.86
C LEU A 19 7.35 -10.29 8.00
N ASN A 20 8.57 -10.31 7.45
CA ASN A 20 9.06 -11.31 6.50
C ASN A 20 8.11 -11.49 5.30
N VAL A 21 7.68 -10.37 4.71
CA VAL A 21 6.84 -10.33 3.51
C VAL A 21 7.53 -9.53 2.41
N GLU A 22 7.26 -9.90 1.16
CA GLU A 22 7.68 -9.12 0.00
C GLU A 22 6.65 -8.01 -0.29
N CYS A 23 7.11 -6.83 -0.68
CA CYS A 23 6.21 -5.76 -1.12
C CYS A 23 6.81 -4.92 -2.24
N HIS A 24 5.95 -4.30 -3.04
CA HIS A 24 6.35 -3.51 -4.20
C HIS A 24 5.48 -2.27 -4.33
N VAL A 25 6.11 -1.15 -4.73
CA VAL A 25 5.36 -0.01 -5.25
C VAL A 25 4.88 -0.31 -6.67
N VAL A 26 3.62 -0.01 -6.96
CA VAL A 26 2.98 -0.35 -8.24
C VAL A 26 2.19 0.84 -8.80
N GLY A 27 1.49 0.61 -9.90
CA GLY A 27 0.42 1.49 -10.36
C GLY A 27 0.90 2.82 -10.95
N GLY A 28 0.07 3.84 -10.76
CA GLY A 28 0.25 5.18 -11.35
C GLY A 28 1.54 5.85 -10.90
N TYR A 29 1.94 5.64 -9.64
CA TYR A 29 3.17 6.18 -9.06
C TYR A 29 4.40 5.81 -9.89
N VAL A 30 4.58 4.53 -10.18
CA VAL A 30 5.74 4.03 -10.95
C VAL A 30 5.76 4.61 -12.36
N ARG A 31 4.62 4.59 -13.05
CA ARG A 31 4.47 5.17 -14.39
C ARG A 31 4.85 6.65 -14.38
N ASP A 32 4.33 7.42 -13.43
CA ASP A 32 4.51 8.86 -13.41
C ASP A 32 5.97 9.22 -13.05
N MET A 33 6.63 8.47 -12.16
CA MET A 33 8.07 8.60 -11.92
C MET A 33 8.88 8.38 -13.20
N LEU A 34 8.60 7.31 -13.96
CA LEU A 34 9.30 7.02 -15.22
C LEU A 34 9.06 8.11 -16.29
N LEU A 35 7.91 8.78 -16.24
CA LEU A 35 7.55 9.88 -17.14
C LEU A 35 7.98 11.27 -16.61
N ASN A 36 8.70 11.34 -15.49
CA ASN A 36 9.08 12.59 -14.81
C ASN A 36 7.87 13.50 -14.50
N ARG A 37 6.75 12.90 -14.07
CA ARG A 37 5.54 13.60 -13.65
C ARG A 37 5.42 13.58 -12.12
N PRO A 38 4.94 14.66 -11.49
CA PRO A 38 4.67 14.66 -10.06
C PRO A 38 3.55 13.65 -9.75
N SER A 39 3.75 12.82 -8.73
CA SER A 39 2.77 11.85 -8.26
C SER A 39 2.78 11.79 -6.73
N LYS A 40 1.59 11.64 -6.14
CA LYS A 40 1.39 11.57 -4.68
C LYS A 40 0.67 10.29 -4.24
N ASP A 41 0.14 9.54 -5.19
CA ASP A 41 -0.70 8.37 -4.94
C ASP A 41 0.20 7.14 -4.89
N ILE A 42 0.64 6.75 -3.69
CA ILE A 42 1.57 5.63 -3.50
C ILE A 42 0.77 4.36 -3.20
N ASP A 43 0.82 3.41 -4.14
CA ASP A 43 0.19 2.10 -4.03
C ASP A 43 1.25 1.02 -3.78
N ILE A 44 1.10 0.29 -2.69
CA ILE A 44 1.96 -0.84 -2.31
C ILE A 44 1.18 -2.15 -2.41
N VAL A 45 1.70 -3.09 -3.19
CA VAL A 45 1.24 -4.48 -3.18
C VAL A 45 2.13 -5.29 -2.25
N VAL A 46 1.52 -6.13 -1.42
CA VAL A 46 2.18 -7.00 -0.44
C VAL A 46 1.92 -8.45 -0.81
N VAL A 47 2.96 -9.28 -0.94
CA VAL A 47 2.80 -10.72 -1.10
C VAL A 47 2.42 -11.31 0.26
N GLY A 48 1.12 -11.21 0.57
CA GLY A 48 0.57 -11.46 1.90
C GLY A 48 -0.57 -10.48 2.21
N SER A 49 -0.78 -10.20 3.50
CA SER A 49 -1.87 -9.33 3.96
C SER A 49 -1.48 -7.84 3.89
N GLY A 50 -2.05 -7.11 2.92
CA GLY A 50 -1.92 -5.65 2.85
C GLY A 50 -2.47 -4.94 4.09
N ILE A 51 -3.48 -5.52 4.75
CA ILE A 51 -4.07 -4.97 5.97
C ILE A 51 -3.11 -5.09 7.16
N GLU A 52 -2.42 -6.23 7.31
CA GLU A 52 -1.43 -6.42 8.38
C GLU A 52 -0.23 -5.50 8.18
N MET A 53 0.25 -5.39 6.94
CA MET A 53 1.30 -4.46 6.56
C MET A 53 0.93 -3.01 6.89
N ALA A 54 -0.29 -2.57 6.53
CA ALA A 54 -0.77 -1.21 6.82
C ALA A 54 -0.82 -0.91 8.33
N ARG A 55 -1.25 -1.88 9.15
CA ARG A 55 -1.29 -1.73 10.60
C ARG A 55 0.12 -1.60 11.18
N ALA A 56 1.02 -2.50 10.82
CA ALA A 56 2.40 -2.47 11.29
C ALA A 56 3.13 -1.18 10.85
N PHE A 57 2.91 -0.74 9.61
CA PHE A 57 3.46 0.50 9.10
C PHE A 57 2.93 1.72 9.85
N ALA A 58 1.62 1.79 10.13
CA ALA A 58 1.02 2.85 10.93
C ALA A 58 1.54 2.87 12.38
N ASP A 59 1.75 1.71 12.98
CA ASP A 59 2.33 1.61 14.34
C ASP A 59 3.75 2.18 14.38
N ARG A 60 4.56 1.95 13.33
CA ARG A 60 5.90 2.56 13.21
C ARG A 60 5.89 4.06 12.98
N LEU A 61 4.92 4.57 12.21
CA LEU A 61 4.71 6.01 12.05
C LEU A 61 4.32 6.69 13.37
N GLY A 62 3.64 5.95 14.24
CA GLY A 62 3.25 6.36 15.58
C GLY A 62 2.08 7.33 15.61
N LYS A 63 2.06 8.21 16.61
CA LYS A 63 0.93 9.12 16.86
C LYS A 63 0.61 9.99 15.64
N GLY A 64 -0.65 9.98 15.24
CA GLY A 64 -1.16 10.75 14.10
C GLY A 64 -1.33 9.93 12.82
N ALA A 65 -0.82 8.69 12.77
CA ALA A 65 -1.16 7.76 11.71
C ALA A 65 -2.58 7.23 11.90
N ARG A 66 -3.34 7.11 10.79
CA ARG A 66 -4.70 6.57 10.78
C ARG A 66 -4.81 5.50 9.72
N VAL A 67 -5.39 4.35 10.09
CA VAL A 67 -5.61 3.22 9.18
C VAL A 67 -7.10 3.09 8.87
N SER A 68 -7.44 3.11 7.59
CA SER A 68 -8.76 2.76 7.06
C SER A 68 -8.68 1.39 6.41
N VAL A 69 -9.55 0.45 6.80
CA VAL A 69 -9.50 -0.94 6.32
C VAL A 69 -10.71 -1.25 5.44
N PHE A 70 -10.47 -1.82 4.26
CA PHE A 70 -11.48 -2.24 3.30
C PHE A 70 -11.43 -3.76 3.14
N LYS A 71 -12.01 -4.47 4.11
CA LYS A 71 -11.89 -5.94 4.24
C LYS A 71 -12.30 -6.72 2.99
N ASN A 72 -13.38 -6.31 2.33
CA ASN A 72 -13.90 -6.99 1.14
C ASN A 72 -12.91 -6.97 -0.05
N PHE A 73 -11.96 -6.04 -0.03
CA PHE A 73 -10.94 -5.90 -1.06
C PHE A 73 -9.55 -6.30 -0.55
N GLY A 74 -9.40 -6.73 0.71
CA GLY A 74 -8.08 -7.03 1.26
C GLY A 74 -7.12 -5.84 1.23
N THR A 75 -7.65 -4.61 1.22
CA THR A 75 -6.84 -3.38 1.18
C THR A 75 -6.98 -2.57 2.47
N ALA A 76 -5.98 -1.74 2.72
CA ALA A 76 -5.99 -0.75 3.77
C ALA A 76 -5.23 0.49 3.33
N GLN A 77 -5.65 1.63 3.83
CA GLN A 77 -5.06 2.92 3.56
C GLN A 77 -4.51 3.51 4.84
N VAL A 78 -3.29 4.02 4.79
CA VAL A 78 -2.63 4.72 5.91
C VAL A 78 -2.48 6.19 5.56
N LYS A 79 -3.07 7.07 6.38
CA LYS A 79 -2.88 8.52 6.30
C LYS A 79 -2.00 9.00 7.45
N TYR A 80 -0.99 9.79 7.13
CA TYR A 80 -0.09 10.42 8.10
C TYR A 80 0.35 11.79 7.61
N LYS A 81 -0.13 12.85 8.27
CA LYS A 81 0.06 14.24 7.82
C LYS A 81 -0.43 14.42 6.38
N ASP A 82 0.43 14.86 5.47
CA ASP A 82 0.14 15.06 4.04
C ASP A 82 0.50 13.85 3.18
N THR A 83 0.82 12.70 3.81
CA THR A 83 1.19 11.46 3.13
C THR A 83 0.05 10.45 3.23
N GLU A 84 -0.25 9.82 2.10
CA GLU A 84 -1.26 8.76 1.97
C GLU A 84 -0.60 7.59 1.23
N VAL A 85 -0.73 6.40 1.80
CA VAL A 85 -0.20 5.16 1.22
C VAL A 85 -1.29 4.11 1.28
N GLU A 86 -1.57 3.48 0.14
CA GLU A 86 -2.49 2.34 0.06
C GLU A 86 -1.71 1.03 0.03
N PHE A 87 -2.20 0.04 0.77
CA PHE A 87 -1.64 -1.30 0.82
C PHE A 87 -2.71 -2.30 0.37
N ALA A 88 -2.37 -3.11 -0.63
CA ALA A 88 -3.19 -4.19 -1.13
C ALA A 88 -2.46 -5.52 -0.98
N GLY A 89 -3.18 -6.58 -0.58
CA GLY A 89 -2.66 -7.94 -0.72
C GLY A 89 -2.55 -8.30 -2.20
N ALA A 90 -1.43 -8.91 -2.60
CA ALA A 90 -1.26 -9.52 -3.90
C ALA A 90 -2.32 -10.61 -4.05
N ARG A 91 -3.02 -10.58 -5.18
CA ARG A 91 -4.17 -11.45 -5.41
C ARG A 91 -4.33 -11.75 -6.88
N ARG A 92 -4.94 -12.88 -7.17
CA ARG A 92 -5.42 -13.24 -8.51
C ARG A 92 -6.91 -12.97 -8.57
N GLU A 93 -7.34 -12.29 -9.62
CA GLU A 93 -8.74 -12.02 -9.87
C GLU A 93 -9.27 -12.91 -10.98
N SER A 94 -10.41 -13.52 -10.75
CA SER A 94 -11.16 -14.29 -11.74
C SER A 94 -12.51 -13.62 -11.99
N TYR A 95 -12.84 -13.37 -13.24
CA TYR A 95 -14.07 -12.66 -13.64
C TYR A 95 -15.01 -13.59 -14.41
N GLN A 96 -16.31 -13.48 -14.13
CA GLN A 96 -17.36 -14.06 -14.97
C GLN A 96 -17.74 -13.06 -16.07
N ARG A 97 -18.17 -13.54 -17.25
CA ARG A 97 -18.44 -12.66 -18.41
C ARG A 97 -19.51 -11.59 -18.15
N ASP A 98 -20.43 -11.88 -17.24
CA ASP A 98 -21.60 -11.06 -16.90
C ASP A 98 -21.39 -10.18 -15.66
N SER A 99 -20.23 -10.24 -15.00
CA SER A 99 -19.93 -9.46 -13.80
C SER A 99 -18.59 -8.73 -13.87
N ARG A 100 -18.57 -7.49 -13.39
CA ARG A 100 -17.35 -6.68 -13.19
C ARG A 100 -16.78 -6.81 -11.77
N ILE A 101 -17.39 -7.62 -10.91
CA ILE A 101 -16.87 -7.88 -9.57
C ILE A 101 -16.07 -9.18 -9.63
N PRO A 102 -14.77 -9.18 -9.30
CA PRO A 102 -13.95 -10.38 -9.34
C PRO A 102 -14.22 -11.30 -8.16
N ILE A 103 -13.95 -12.58 -8.39
CA ILE A 103 -13.60 -13.54 -7.34
C ILE A 103 -12.09 -13.40 -7.12
N VAL A 104 -11.68 -13.28 -5.86
CA VAL A 104 -10.30 -12.99 -5.47
C VAL A 104 -9.70 -14.19 -4.75
N GLU A 105 -8.50 -14.62 -5.17
CA GLU A 105 -7.68 -15.68 -4.57
C GLU A 105 -6.26 -15.19 -4.22
#